data_AF-A0A368H447-F1
#
_entry.id   AF-A0A368H447-F1
#
_cell.length_a   1.000
_cell.length_b   1.000
_cell.length_c   1.000
_cell.angle_alpha   90.00
_cell.angle_beta   90.00
_cell.angle_gamma   90.00
#
_symmetry.space_group_name_H-M   'P 1'
#
loop_
_entity.id
_entity.type
_entity.pdbx_description
1 polymer ?
#
loop_
_entity_poly.entity_id
_entity_poly.type
_entity_poly.pdbx_seq_one_letter_code
_entity_poly.pdbx_strand_id
1 'polypeptide(L)'
;MHKFRYRLVLPYISRFEQADFMKCCVNPNEHFSSIAAIVENVVSCRTEDLPTVLKMKPFVDILDYVRDEPYGSRCAKAVLTSIIHAFPVESVNDLVIVDRIVEQCSRLCLSIRPDSIHDEVRVVDRIVSSALDRPMMSEDPERHLAFLVRARSNLYQSDDIIAHILTLMVSFAFQFYKDRQASNKKATFMRALIANLFITIPSINDAVVRLRFALRAVYLSLLANSRPQTDAMLSYSVQTMEDLEVPPAQCLSLYSEFLAILVFVPDKSEKHVLPFYNAFVKFIQRKKWPPKHEGFLGDVWILCLRYLWAVSQREFSTKFTNVQSNDVFHGSSKEYMLVEERSIDSLKRKTHVSSAAVTKNVDFAMQQLLSLIEAQPAAKPTVALHLLEFAVVKLEIRGPFRLDFATSCPEVNWGGSGFHGSLAGNHVNHRDK
;
A
#
# COMPACT_ATOMS: atom_id res chain seq x y z
N MET A 1 27.53 14.68 39.92
CA MET A 1 27.77 13.22 39.84
C MET A 1 27.74 12.63 38.41
N HIS A 2 26.98 13.16 37.44
CA HIS A 2 26.87 12.55 36.09
C HIS A 2 28.00 12.85 35.08
N LYS A 3 28.74 13.97 35.20
CA LYS A 3 29.99 14.19 34.42
C LYS A 3 31.09 13.16 34.74
N PHE A 4 30.99 12.48 35.89
CA PHE A 4 31.97 11.48 36.33
C PHE A 4 31.74 10.11 35.67
N ARG A 5 30.50 9.76 35.28
CA ARG A 5 30.20 8.46 34.64
C ARG A 5 30.77 8.36 33.21
N TYR A 6 30.67 9.42 32.42
CA TYR A 6 31.26 9.43 31.06
C TYR A 6 32.79 9.35 31.08
N ARG A 7 33.46 9.97 32.06
CA ARG A 7 34.93 9.87 32.23
C ARG A 7 35.42 8.48 32.61
N LEU A 8 34.56 7.61 33.15
CA LEU A 8 34.92 6.23 33.50
C LEU A 8 34.66 5.24 32.36
N VAL A 9 33.69 5.51 31.49
CA VAL A 9 33.31 4.59 30.39
C VAL A 9 34.14 4.83 29.12
N LEU A 10 34.47 6.08 28.79
CA LEU A 10 35.27 6.42 27.60
C LEU A 10 36.68 5.76 27.58
N PRO A 11 37.43 5.68 28.71
CA PRO A 11 38.71 4.99 28.73
C PRO A 11 38.58 3.47 28.53
N TYR A 12 37.50 2.86 29.05
CA TYR A 12 37.21 1.43 28.87
C TYR A 12 36.93 1.08 27.41
N ILE A 13 36.19 1.97 26.73
CA ILE A 13 35.87 1.87 25.30
C ILE A 13 37.14 2.04 24.43
N SER A 14 38.09 2.88 24.83
CA SER A 14 39.34 3.13 24.08
C SER A 14 40.42 2.04 24.18
N ARG A 15 40.28 1.07 25.09
CA ARG A 15 41.28 0.01 25.37
C ARG A 15 40.79 -1.39 25.02
N PHE A 16 39.88 -1.51 24.05
CA PHE A 16 39.31 -2.78 23.66
C PHE A 16 40.33 -3.62 22.86
N GLU A 17 41.21 -4.35 23.55
CA GLU A 17 42.07 -5.38 22.95
C GLU A 17 41.52 -6.78 23.28
N GLN A 18 41.07 -7.46 22.23
CA GLN A 18 40.29 -8.71 22.26
C GLN A 18 41.05 -9.90 22.89
N ALA A 19 42.38 -9.83 22.94
CA ALA A 19 43.26 -10.95 23.32
C ALA A 19 43.57 -11.04 24.83
N ASP A 20 43.53 -9.93 25.58
CA ASP A 20 43.95 -9.90 26.99
C ASP A 20 42.80 -10.19 27.97
N PHE A 21 41.54 -9.93 27.59
CA PHE A 21 40.37 -10.11 28.48
C PHE A 21 39.86 -11.55 28.58
N MET A 22 40.08 -12.38 27.56
CA MET A 22 39.61 -13.77 27.53
C MET A 22 40.36 -14.70 28.50
N LYS A 23 41.53 -14.29 29.00
CA LYS A 23 42.34 -15.12 29.93
C LYS A 23 41.90 -15.04 31.40
N CYS A 24 41.02 -14.12 31.79
CA CYS A 24 40.65 -13.89 33.19
C CYS A 24 39.17 -14.13 33.55
N CYS A 25 38.31 -14.47 32.59
CA CYS A 25 36.87 -14.59 32.85
C CYS A 25 36.48 -16.00 33.31
N VAL A 26 36.13 -16.14 34.60
CA VAL A 26 35.72 -17.40 35.24
C VAL A 26 34.33 -17.88 34.74
N ASN A 27 33.50 -16.98 34.19
CA ASN A 27 32.21 -17.32 33.60
C ASN A 27 31.87 -16.43 32.37
N PRO A 28 31.92 -16.95 31.14
CA PRO A 28 31.62 -16.18 29.92
C PRO A 28 30.22 -15.53 29.91
N ASN A 29 29.22 -16.18 30.51
CA ASN A 29 27.85 -15.65 30.51
C ASN A 29 27.70 -14.38 31.37
N GLU A 30 28.36 -14.34 32.53
CA GLU A 30 28.38 -13.14 33.38
C GLU A 30 29.11 -11.98 32.69
N HIS A 31 30.15 -12.29 31.91
CA HIS A 31 30.89 -11.30 31.13
C HIS A 31 30.01 -10.68 30.04
N PHE A 32 29.36 -11.48 29.20
CA PHE A 32 28.48 -10.97 28.15
C PHE A 32 27.25 -10.24 28.71
N SER A 33 26.68 -10.72 29.82
CA SER A 33 25.61 -10.01 30.55
C SER A 33 26.06 -8.63 31.04
N SER A 34 27.28 -8.53 31.57
CA SER A 34 27.85 -7.27 32.04
C SER A 34 28.09 -6.28 30.89
N ILE A 35 28.59 -6.75 29.75
CA ILE A 35 28.78 -5.89 28.58
C ILE A 35 27.43 -5.43 28.02
N ALA A 36 26.42 -6.31 27.96
CA ALA A 36 25.07 -5.91 27.54
C ALA A 36 24.49 -4.82 28.45
N ALA A 37 24.68 -4.93 29.76
CA ALA A 37 24.30 -3.89 30.71
C ALA A 37 25.08 -2.58 30.50
N ILE A 38 26.35 -2.63 30.10
CA ILE A 38 27.13 -1.43 29.73
C ILE A 38 26.50 -0.78 28.49
N VAL A 39 26.15 -1.55 27.46
CA VAL A 39 25.48 -1.04 26.25
C VAL A 39 24.18 -0.33 26.61
N GLU A 40 23.31 -0.95 27.41
CA GLU A 40 22.06 -0.36 27.91
C GLU A 40 22.28 0.97 28.63
N ASN A 41 23.30 1.04 29.49
CA ASN A 41 23.65 2.27 30.22
C ASN A 41 24.20 3.36 29.29
N VAL A 42 24.98 2.99 28.27
CA VAL A 42 25.55 3.92 27.30
C VAL A 42 24.48 4.52 26.41
N VAL A 43 23.54 3.71 25.90
CA VAL A 43 22.46 4.20 25.03
C VAL A 43 21.40 5.01 25.80
N SER A 44 21.29 4.80 27.12
CA SER A 44 20.50 5.64 28.04
C SER A 44 21.10 7.05 28.28
N CYS A 45 22.04 7.48 27.42
CA CYS A 45 22.56 8.83 27.38
C CYS A 45 21.47 9.88 27.07
N ARG A 46 21.84 11.16 27.15
CA ARG A 46 20.95 12.23 26.69
C ARG A 46 20.68 12.05 25.19
N THR A 47 19.45 12.36 24.76
CA THR A 47 19.02 12.21 23.37
C THR A 47 19.92 12.97 22.39
N GLU A 48 20.45 14.12 22.79
CA GLU A 48 21.41 14.94 22.02
C GLU A 48 22.76 14.24 21.77
N ASP A 49 23.20 13.37 22.69
CA ASP A 49 24.49 12.68 22.62
C ASP A 49 24.40 11.37 21.82
N LEU A 50 23.20 10.79 21.70
CA LEU A 50 22.97 9.50 21.05
C LEU A 50 23.50 9.43 19.60
N PRO A 51 23.30 10.43 18.71
CA PRO A 51 23.85 10.39 17.36
C PRO A 51 25.37 10.24 17.34
N THR A 52 26.06 10.85 18.31
CA THR A 52 27.52 10.76 18.44
C THR A 52 27.92 9.36 18.87
N VAL A 53 27.26 8.82 19.91
CA VAL A 53 27.52 7.47 20.44
C VAL A 53 27.34 6.40 19.35
N LEU A 54 26.26 6.47 18.57
CA LEU A 54 25.98 5.51 17.50
C LEU A 54 27.04 5.47 16.39
N LYS A 55 27.81 6.56 16.24
CA LYS A 55 28.89 6.68 15.23
C LYS A 55 30.27 6.34 15.80
N MET A 56 30.42 6.22 17.11
CA MET A 56 31.72 5.93 17.72
C MET A 56 32.13 4.50 17.36
N LYS A 57 33.23 4.36 16.62
CA LYS A 57 33.84 3.07 16.28
C LYS A 57 33.90 2.10 17.47
N PRO A 58 34.42 2.47 18.65
CA PRO A 58 34.52 1.49 19.72
C PRO A 58 33.18 1.13 20.38
N PHE A 59 32.12 1.94 20.23
CA PHE A 59 30.76 1.50 20.58
C PHE A 59 30.25 0.45 19.57
N VAL A 60 30.50 0.66 18.28
CA VAL A 60 30.20 -0.31 17.24
C VAL A 60 30.97 -1.61 17.46
N ASP A 61 32.26 -1.53 17.79
CA ASP A 61 33.11 -2.70 18.06
C ASP A 61 32.56 -3.50 19.27
N ILE A 62 31.99 -2.84 20.29
CA ILE A 62 31.31 -3.53 21.41
C ILE A 62 30.03 -4.24 20.95
N LEU A 63 29.18 -3.57 20.17
CA LEU A 63 27.98 -4.21 19.61
C LEU A 63 28.37 -5.40 18.72
N ASP A 64 29.48 -5.31 18.03
CA ASP A 64 30.03 -6.36 17.18
C ASP A 64 30.71 -7.47 17.98
N TYR A 65 31.10 -7.20 19.22
CA TYR A 65 31.61 -8.23 20.11
C TYR A 65 30.46 -9.01 20.76
N VAL A 66 29.39 -8.34 21.16
CA VAL A 66 28.20 -8.95 21.79
C VAL A 66 27.13 -9.26 20.73
N ARG A 67 27.42 -10.22 19.85
CA ARG A 67 26.51 -10.64 18.77
C ARG A 67 25.62 -11.82 19.13
N ASP A 68 26.09 -12.70 20.01
CA ASP A 68 25.43 -13.97 20.28
C ASP A 68 24.17 -13.80 21.16
N GLU A 69 23.16 -14.63 20.89
CA GLU A 69 21.93 -14.67 21.67
C GLU A 69 22.17 -15.22 23.08
N PRO A 70 21.46 -14.70 24.11
CA PRO A 70 20.40 -13.68 24.05
C PRO A 70 20.91 -12.23 24.15
N TYR A 71 22.22 -12.03 24.27
CA TYR A 71 22.78 -10.71 24.57
C TYR A 71 22.77 -9.77 23.36
N GLY A 72 22.94 -10.31 22.15
CA GLY A 72 22.86 -9.57 20.89
C GLY A 72 21.50 -8.89 20.70
N SER A 73 20.41 -9.64 20.76
CA SER A 73 19.05 -9.10 20.68
C SER A 73 18.71 -8.15 21.83
N ARG A 74 19.17 -8.43 23.06
CA ARG A 74 19.02 -7.51 24.21
C ARG A 74 19.66 -6.15 23.93
N CYS A 75 20.90 -6.12 23.45
CA CYS A 75 21.59 -4.90 23.04
C CYS A 75 20.86 -4.19 21.89
N ALA A 76 20.45 -4.94 20.86
CA ALA A 76 19.73 -4.40 19.71
C ALA A 76 18.42 -3.73 20.14
N LYS A 77 17.64 -4.36 21.01
CA LYS A 77 16.41 -3.82 21.59
C LYS A 77 16.67 -2.50 22.31
N ALA A 78 17.70 -2.43 23.14
CA ALA A 78 18.07 -1.22 23.88
C ALA A 78 18.48 -0.07 22.94
N VAL A 79 19.29 -0.37 21.92
CA VAL A 79 19.72 0.61 20.91
C VAL A 79 18.51 1.14 20.12
N LEU A 80 17.67 0.25 19.58
CA LEU A 80 16.50 0.63 18.79
C LEU A 80 15.50 1.44 19.60
N THR A 81 15.23 1.03 20.85
CA THR A 81 14.34 1.78 21.75
C THR A 81 14.88 3.18 22.02
N SER A 82 16.20 3.31 22.22
CA SER A 82 16.83 4.62 22.41
C SER A 82 16.74 5.50 21.16
N ILE A 83 16.91 4.91 19.96
CA ILE A 83 16.71 5.60 18.67
C ILE A 83 15.27 6.08 18.53
N ILE A 84 14.29 5.23 18.82
CA ILE A 84 12.85 5.54 18.74
C ILE A 84 12.50 6.73 19.62
N HIS A 85 13.09 6.83 20.82
CA HIS A 85 12.88 7.94 21.75
C HIS A 85 13.63 9.22 21.37
N ALA A 86 14.85 9.11 20.85
CA ALA A 86 15.70 10.26 20.58
C ALA A 86 15.37 10.94 19.25
N PHE A 87 14.97 10.18 18.23
CA PHE A 87 14.69 10.68 16.89
C PHE A 87 13.18 10.67 16.63
N PRO A 88 12.59 11.82 16.23
CA PRO A 88 11.25 11.84 15.66
C PRO A 88 11.14 11.01 14.39
N VAL A 89 9.90 10.63 14.04
CA VAL A 89 9.57 10.02 12.75
C VAL A 89 10.09 10.90 11.60
N GLU A 90 10.65 10.27 10.56
CA GLU A 90 11.18 10.93 9.36
C GLU A 90 12.25 12.02 9.61
N SER A 91 13.01 11.93 10.70
CA SER A 91 14.03 12.93 11.05
C SER A 91 15.47 12.51 10.76
N VAL A 92 15.73 11.22 10.52
CA VAL A 92 17.10 10.69 10.38
C VAL A 92 17.56 10.73 8.92
N ASN A 93 18.52 11.61 8.63
CA ASN A 93 19.17 11.76 7.32
C ASN A 93 20.58 11.16 7.27
N ASP A 94 21.15 10.78 8.41
CA ASP A 94 22.54 10.32 8.50
C ASP A 94 22.69 8.84 8.15
N LEU A 95 23.42 8.54 7.08
CA LEU A 95 23.58 7.18 6.56
C LEU A 95 24.17 6.18 7.56
N VAL A 96 25.08 6.61 8.44
CA VAL A 96 25.67 5.72 9.43
C VAL A 96 24.62 5.27 10.44
N ILE A 97 23.74 6.19 10.83
CA ILE A 97 22.63 5.89 11.75
C ILE A 97 21.57 5.04 11.04
N VAL A 98 21.23 5.35 9.78
CA VAL A 98 20.28 4.55 8.99
C VAL A 98 20.76 3.10 8.85
N ASP A 99 22.03 2.91 8.51
CA ASP A 99 22.63 1.58 8.42
C ASP A 99 22.61 0.85 9.77
N ARG A 100 22.87 1.58 10.85
CA ARG A 100 22.79 1.04 12.22
C ARG A 100 21.38 0.59 12.56
N ILE A 101 20.35 1.35 12.17
CA ILE A 101 18.95 0.98 12.38
C ILE A 101 18.66 -0.37 11.71
N VAL A 102 18.96 -0.52 10.42
CA VAL A 102 18.68 -1.76 9.70
C VAL A 102 19.44 -2.94 10.30
N GLU A 103 20.70 -2.74 10.67
CA GLU A 103 21.53 -3.77 11.28
C GLU A 103 20.98 -4.23 12.63
N GLN A 104 20.59 -3.29 13.51
CA GLN A 104 20.02 -3.64 14.80
C GLN A 104 18.61 -4.22 14.68
N CYS A 105 17.80 -3.79 13.71
CA CYS A 105 16.51 -4.43 13.41
C CYS A 105 16.72 -5.89 13.03
N SER A 106 17.69 -6.17 12.15
CA SER A 106 17.99 -7.54 11.73
C SER A 106 18.46 -8.41 12.90
N ARG A 107 19.35 -7.88 13.75
CA ARG A 107 19.79 -8.56 14.97
C ARG A 107 18.64 -8.82 15.94
N LEU A 108 17.74 -7.86 16.13
CA LEU A 108 16.58 -8.05 17.01
C LEU A 108 15.65 -9.15 16.48
N CYS A 109 15.44 -9.22 15.15
CA CYS A 109 14.63 -10.28 14.54
C CYS A 109 15.19 -11.70 14.78
N LEU A 110 16.51 -11.85 14.99
CA LEU A 110 17.12 -13.16 15.32
C LEU A 110 16.65 -13.72 16.67
N SER A 111 16.04 -12.90 17.53
CA SER A 111 15.45 -13.38 18.79
C SER A 111 14.15 -14.15 18.58
N ILE A 112 13.48 -13.99 17.43
CA ILE A 112 12.24 -14.70 17.12
C ILE A 112 12.58 -16.14 16.73
N ARG A 113 12.04 -17.09 17.50
CA ARG A 113 12.16 -18.52 17.26
C ARG A 113 10.82 -19.07 16.73
N PRO A 114 10.81 -20.23 16.05
CA PRO A 114 9.57 -20.87 15.60
C PRO A 114 8.56 -21.15 16.71
N ASP A 115 9.04 -21.32 17.95
CA ASP A 115 8.25 -21.56 19.16
C ASP A 115 8.04 -20.29 20.02
N SER A 116 8.47 -19.11 19.54
CA SER A 116 8.24 -17.85 20.23
C SER A 116 6.75 -17.57 20.39
N ILE A 117 6.36 -17.09 21.56
CA ILE A 117 4.97 -16.70 21.82
C ILE A 117 4.59 -15.47 20.99
N HIS A 118 3.35 -15.42 20.54
CA HIS A 118 2.87 -14.38 19.63
C HIS A 118 3.05 -12.95 20.19
N ASP A 119 2.97 -12.77 21.51
CA ASP A 119 3.21 -11.46 22.14
C ASP A 119 4.64 -10.96 21.99
N GLU A 120 5.64 -11.84 22.08
CA GLU A 120 7.04 -11.49 21.90
C GLU A 120 7.33 -11.08 20.46
N VAL A 121 6.80 -11.84 19.50
CA VAL A 121 6.88 -11.52 18.06
C VAL A 121 6.29 -10.14 17.80
N ARG A 122 5.09 -9.85 18.32
CA ARG A 122 4.44 -8.54 18.17
C ARG A 122 5.24 -7.39 18.77
N VAL A 123 5.94 -7.62 19.89
CA VAL A 123 6.80 -6.59 20.50
C VAL A 123 8.01 -6.31 19.61
N VAL A 124 8.65 -7.34 19.05
CA VAL A 124 9.77 -7.19 18.11
C VAL A 124 9.32 -6.44 16.86
N ASP A 125 8.23 -6.87 16.22
CA ASP A 125 7.69 -6.23 15.02
C ASP A 125 7.42 -4.74 15.25
N ARG A 126 6.78 -4.38 16.39
CA ARG A 126 6.50 -2.97 16.73
C ARG A 126 7.77 -2.14 16.88
N ILE A 127 8.80 -2.67 17.54
CA ILE A 127 10.07 -1.96 17.72
C ILE A 127 10.76 -1.79 16.36
N VAL A 128 10.80 -2.85 15.54
CA VAL A 128 11.42 -2.80 14.21
C VAL A 128 10.69 -1.80 13.31
N SER A 129 9.37 -1.87 13.19
CA SER A 129 8.58 -0.91 12.41
C SER A 129 8.81 0.53 12.89
N SER A 130 8.70 0.76 14.21
CA SER A 130 8.92 2.11 14.77
C SER A 130 10.33 2.64 14.48
N ALA A 131 11.35 1.79 14.49
CA ALA A 131 12.71 2.22 14.15
C ALA A 131 12.85 2.52 12.64
N LEU A 132 12.19 1.74 11.77
CA LEU A 132 12.17 1.96 10.32
C LEU A 132 11.41 3.22 9.91
N ASP A 133 10.53 3.76 10.76
CA ASP A 133 9.87 5.06 10.54
C ASP A 133 10.81 6.27 10.72
N ARG A 134 12.03 6.08 11.25
CA ARG A 134 12.95 7.19 11.56
C ARG A 134 13.70 7.73 10.34
N PRO A 135 14.24 6.89 9.44
CA PRO A 135 14.95 7.36 8.26
C PRO A 135 14.05 8.05 7.24
N MET A 136 14.43 9.25 6.82
CA MET A 136 13.85 9.92 5.66
C MET A 136 14.95 10.75 5.00
N MET A 137 15.27 10.46 3.75
CA MET A 137 16.37 11.10 3.00
C MET A 137 15.79 11.78 1.75
N SER A 138 14.91 12.76 1.95
CA SER A 138 14.15 13.41 0.87
C SER A 138 15.04 14.13 -0.16
N GLU A 139 16.20 14.64 0.29
CA GLU A 139 17.20 15.30 -0.54
C GLU A 139 17.88 14.32 -1.51
N ASP A 140 18.12 13.08 -1.07
CA ASP A 140 18.73 12.00 -1.87
C ASP A 140 17.78 10.79 -1.98
N PRO A 141 16.87 10.81 -2.97
CA PRO A 141 15.85 9.79 -3.11
C PRO A 141 16.43 8.42 -3.46
N GLU A 142 17.59 8.38 -4.13
CA GLU A 142 18.26 7.13 -4.48
C GLU A 142 18.80 6.44 -3.21
N ARG A 143 19.36 7.21 -2.27
CA ARG A 143 19.75 6.69 -0.96
C ARG A 143 18.56 6.21 -0.15
N HIS A 144 17.44 6.94 -0.17
CA HIS A 144 16.24 6.49 0.53
C HIS A 144 15.70 5.16 -0.03
N LEU A 145 15.66 5.02 -1.35
CA LEU A 145 15.28 3.75 -1.98
C LEU A 145 16.27 2.62 -1.65
N ALA A 146 17.58 2.90 -1.67
CA ALA A 146 18.60 1.93 -1.28
C ALA A 146 18.42 1.45 0.17
N PHE A 147 18.06 2.35 1.09
CA PHE A 147 17.71 2.00 2.46
C PHE A 147 16.51 1.04 2.52
N LEU A 148 15.40 1.34 1.84
CA LEU A 148 14.21 0.47 1.84
C LEU A 148 14.50 -0.90 1.22
N VAL A 149 15.29 -0.94 0.14
CA VAL A 149 15.73 -2.18 -0.51
C VAL A 149 16.61 -3.01 0.43
N ARG A 150 17.52 -2.36 1.18
CA ARG A 150 18.36 -3.01 2.18
C ARG A 150 17.54 -3.51 3.37
N ALA A 151 16.60 -2.71 3.87
CA ALA A 151 15.69 -3.11 4.94
C ALA A 151 14.94 -4.39 4.54
N ARG A 152 14.35 -4.41 3.34
CA ARG A 152 13.68 -5.60 2.78
C ARG A 152 14.61 -6.81 2.73
N SER A 153 15.84 -6.67 2.22
CA SER A 153 16.75 -7.82 2.08
C SER A 153 17.25 -8.38 3.41
N ASN A 154 17.22 -7.60 4.49
CA ASN A 154 17.68 -8.02 5.82
C ASN A 154 16.53 -8.44 6.76
N LEU A 155 15.27 -8.09 6.43
CA LEU A 155 14.10 -8.23 7.30
C LEU A 155 12.97 -9.04 6.66
N TYR A 156 13.31 -10.04 5.84
CA TYR A 156 12.36 -10.85 5.07
C TYR A 156 11.61 -11.94 5.87
N GLN A 157 11.95 -12.11 7.14
CA GLN A 157 11.44 -13.24 7.96
C GLN A 157 10.04 -12.98 8.53
N SER A 158 9.55 -11.74 8.51
CA SER A 158 8.24 -11.35 9.05
C SER A 158 7.42 -10.65 7.97
N ASP A 159 6.25 -11.20 7.68
CA ASP A 159 5.30 -10.60 6.72
C ASP A 159 4.84 -9.22 7.18
N ASP A 160 4.66 -9.01 8.48
CA ASP A 160 4.25 -7.72 9.05
C ASP A 160 5.33 -6.65 8.83
N ILE A 161 6.61 -7.01 8.99
CA ILE A 161 7.73 -6.10 8.71
C ILE A 161 7.83 -5.81 7.22
N ILE A 162 7.68 -6.80 6.34
CA ILE A 162 7.68 -6.59 4.89
C ILE A 162 6.51 -5.70 4.45
N ALA A 163 5.31 -5.93 4.99
CA ALA A 163 4.14 -5.08 4.74
C ALA A 163 4.37 -3.64 5.21
N HIS A 164 5.06 -3.45 6.34
CA HIS A 164 5.45 -2.13 6.81
C HIS A 164 6.47 -1.46 5.87
N ILE A 165 7.50 -2.18 5.40
CA ILE A 165 8.46 -1.65 4.42
C ILE A 165 7.77 -1.27 3.10
N LEU A 166 6.80 -2.06 2.63
CA LEU A 166 5.98 -1.71 1.47
C LEU A 166 5.16 -0.44 1.73
N THR A 167 4.64 -0.27 2.94
CA THR A 167 3.92 0.95 3.32
C THR A 167 4.83 2.17 3.22
N LEU A 168 6.04 2.10 3.80
CA LEU A 168 7.05 3.16 3.68
C LEU A 168 7.40 3.45 2.21
N MET A 169 7.60 2.41 1.40
CA MET A 169 7.94 2.55 -0.02
C MET A 169 6.81 3.20 -0.84
N VAL A 170 5.55 2.83 -0.57
CA VAL A 170 4.38 3.44 -1.21
C VAL A 170 4.23 4.90 -0.79
N SER A 171 4.32 5.20 0.51
CA SER A 171 4.25 6.57 1.04
C SER A 171 5.34 7.45 0.44
N PHE A 172 6.58 6.96 0.41
CA PHE A 172 7.70 7.65 -0.22
C PHE A 172 7.46 7.89 -1.71
N ALA A 173 6.94 6.89 -2.44
CA ALA A 173 6.63 7.05 -3.87
C ALA A 173 5.56 8.13 -4.12
N PHE A 174 4.52 8.20 -3.28
CA PHE A 174 3.52 9.27 -3.35
C PHE A 174 4.10 10.64 -3.05
N GLN A 175 4.89 10.77 -1.99
CA GLN A 175 5.54 12.02 -1.62
C GLN A 175 6.51 12.48 -2.71
N PHE A 176 7.37 11.59 -3.20
CA PHE A 176 8.28 11.86 -4.30
C PHE A 176 7.54 12.31 -5.56
N TYR A 177 6.39 11.70 -5.86
CA TYR A 177 5.55 12.12 -6.97
C TYR A 177 4.96 13.52 -6.75
N LYS A 178 4.48 13.84 -5.55
CA LYS A 178 3.86 15.13 -5.24
C LYS A 178 4.86 16.28 -5.22
N ASP A 179 6.02 16.07 -4.60
CA ASP A 179 6.97 17.15 -4.28
C ASP A 179 7.83 17.55 -5.47
N ARG A 180 7.92 16.71 -6.52
CA ARG A 180 8.79 16.94 -7.68
C ARG A 180 8.02 17.30 -8.93
N GLN A 181 8.53 18.27 -9.67
CA GLN A 181 7.98 18.65 -10.97
C GLN A 181 8.13 17.54 -12.00
N ALA A 182 7.22 17.53 -12.98
CA ALA A 182 7.24 16.55 -14.08
C ALA A 182 8.57 16.61 -14.83
N SER A 183 9.27 15.48 -14.91
CA SER A 183 10.54 15.33 -15.64
C SER A 183 10.81 13.87 -16.00
N ASN A 184 11.66 13.65 -17.01
CA ASN A 184 12.09 12.30 -17.38
C ASN A 184 12.83 11.59 -16.23
N LYS A 185 13.63 12.34 -15.45
CA LYS A 185 14.31 11.80 -14.26
C LYS A 185 13.31 11.31 -13.22
N LYS A 186 12.28 12.12 -12.92
CA LYS A 186 11.17 11.73 -12.01
C LYS A 186 10.47 10.47 -12.51
N ALA A 187 10.12 10.40 -13.79
CA ALA A 187 9.45 9.24 -14.37
C ALA A 187 10.31 7.97 -14.30
N THR A 188 11.61 8.05 -14.62
CA THR A 188 12.52 6.91 -14.51
C THR A 188 12.70 6.44 -13.07
N PHE A 189 12.84 7.37 -12.12
CA PHE A 189 12.95 7.00 -10.71
C PHE A 189 11.66 6.38 -10.16
N MET A 190 10.49 6.95 -10.50
CA MET A 190 9.20 6.35 -10.15
C MET A 190 9.07 4.91 -10.69
N ARG A 191 9.54 4.65 -11.91
CA ARG A 191 9.57 3.30 -12.48
C ARG A 191 10.45 2.35 -11.67
N ALA A 192 11.59 2.81 -11.16
CA ALA A 192 12.46 2.02 -10.29
C ALA A 192 11.79 1.72 -8.94
N LEU A 193 11.08 2.69 -8.35
CA LEU A 193 10.27 2.48 -7.14
C LEU A 193 9.19 1.43 -7.36
N ILE A 194 8.40 1.56 -8.44
CA ILE A 194 7.34 0.62 -8.79
C ILE A 194 7.91 -0.77 -9.07
N ALA A 195 9.06 -0.87 -9.74
CA ALA A 195 9.74 -2.15 -9.94
C ALA A 195 10.12 -2.81 -8.61
N ASN A 196 10.60 -2.03 -7.63
CA ASN A 196 10.88 -2.55 -6.29
C ASN A 196 9.62 -3.00 -5.55
N LEU A 197 8.50 -2.29 -5.68
CA LEU A 197 7.21 -2.76 -5.17
C LEU A 197 6.82 -4.09 -5.84
N PHE A 198 6.94 -4.18 -7.17
CA PHE A 198 6.56 -5.36 -7.94
C PHE A 198 7.30 -6.63 -7.55
N ILE A 199 8.59 -6.55 -7.24
CA ILE A 199 9.37 -7.72 -6.78
C ILE A 199 9.18 -8.03 -5.29
N THR A 200 8.66 -7.09 -4.50
CA THR A 200 8.50 -7.26 -3.04
C THR A 200 7.10 -7.75 -2.67
N ILE A 201 6.05 -7.28 -3.35
CA ILE A 201 4.66 -7.66 -3.04
C ILE A 201 4.46 -9.19 -3.04
N PRO A 202 5.01 -9.98 -3.99
CA PRO A 202 4.83 -11.42 -3.99
C PRO A 202 5.47 -12.15 -2.81
N SER A 203 6.35 -11.50 -2.03
CA SER A 203 6.99 -12.15 -0.87
C SER A 203 6.10 -12.17 0.39
N ILE A 204 4.94 -11.52 0.37
CA ILE A 204 3.96 -11.59 1.47
C ILE A 204 3.07 -12.82 1.29
N ASN A 205 2.80 -13.56 2.36
CA ASN A 205 1.94 -14.75 2.27
C ASN A 205 0.45 -14.38 2.21
N ASP A 206 0.00 -13.36 2.95
CA ASP A 206 -1.39 -12.92 2.99
C ASP A 206 -1.85 -12.32 1.64
N ALA A 207 -2.78 -13.02 0.97
CA ALA A 207 -3.32 -12.62 -0.33
C ALA A 207 -4.09 -11.29 -0.32
N VAL A 208 -4.75 -10.93 0.79
CA VAL A 208 -5.44 -9.64 0.93
C VAL A 208 -4.42 -8.51 0.96
N VAL A 209 -3.37 -8.67 1.76
CA VAL A 209 -2.30 -7.68 1.87
C VAL A 209 -1.59 -7.54 0.51
N ARG A 210 -1.28 -8.65 -0.15
CA ARG A 210 -0.72 -8.65 -1.52
C ARG A 210 -1.59 -7.87 -2.49
N LEU A 211 -2.90 -8.18 -2.55
CA LEU A 211 -3.82 -7.52 -3.48
C LEU A 211 -3.90 -6.01 -3.20
N ARG A 212 -4.00 -5.59 -1.94
CA ARG A 212 -4.04 -4.15 -1.60
C ARG A 212 -2.78 -3.41 -2.03
N PHE A 213 -1.60 -3.98 -1.82
CA PHE A 213 -0.37 -3.35 -2.30
C PHE A 213 -0.24 -3.40 -3.82
N ALA A 214 -0.71 -4.46 -4.47
CA ALA A 214 -0.78 -4.54 -5.93
C ALA A 214 -1.65 -3.40 -6.50
N LEU A 215 -2.83 -3.16 -5.93
CA LEU A 215 -3.71 -2.06 -6.32
C LEU A 215 -3.06 -0.68 -6.12
N ARG A 216 -2.34 -0.48 -5.00
CA ARG A 216 -1.56 0.75 -4.78
C ARG A 216 -0.45 0.93 -5.81
N ALA A 217 0.22 -0.16 -6.19
CA ALA A 217 1.24 -0.13 -7.22
C ALA A 217 0.67 0.16 -8.62
N VAL A 218 -0.54 -0.32 -8.94
CA VAL A 218 -1.29 0.07 -10.15
C VAL A 218 -1.55 1.58 -10.14
N TYR A 219 -2.00 2.13 -9.02
CA TYR A 219 -2.24 3.57 -8.89
C TYR A 219 -0.95 4.38 -9.14
N LEU A 220 0.16 3.97 -8.51
CA LEU A 220 1.47 4.61 -8.71
C LEU A 220 1.97 4.47 -10.15
N SER A 221 1.74 3.34 -10.82
CA SER A 221 2.14 3.14 -12.21
C SER A 221 1.33 3.96 -13.19
N LEU A 222 0.04 4.21 -12.90
CA LEU A 222 -0.76 5.19 -13.64
C LEU A 222 -0.21 6.61 -13.47
N LEU A 223 0.10 7.04 -12.25
CA LEU A 223 0.72 8.35 -12.00
C LEU A 223 2.06 8.52 -12.73
N ALA A 224 2.87 7.45 -12.78
CA ALA A 224 4.15 7.42 -13.48
C ALA A 224 4.03 7.22 -14.99
N ASN A 225 2.80 7.13 -15.54
CA ASN A 225 2.50 6.82 -16.93
C ASN A 225 3.24 5.57 -17.45
N SER A 226 3.24 4.52 -16.63
CA SER A 226 3.98 3.27 -16.84
C SER A 226 3.08 2.10 -17.22
N ARG A 227 2.71 2.05 -18.50
CA ARG A 227 1.80 1.02 -19.03
C ARG A 227 2.28 -0.42 -18.78
N PRO A 228 3.56 -0.79 -19.02
CA PRO A 228 4.00 -2.17 -18.80
C PRO A 228 3.85 -2.61 -17.34
N GLN A 229 4.19 -1.73 -16.38
CA GLN A 229 4.02 -2.02 -14.95
C GLN A 229 2.55 -2.07 -14.55
N THR A 230 1.72 -1.16 -15.06
CA THR A 230 0.25 -1.20 -14.85
C THR A 230 -0.33 -2.53 -15.30
N ASP A 231 0.02 -2.98 -16.51
CA ASP A 231 -0.50 -4.22 -17.07
C ASP A 231 -0.06 -5.46 -16.28
N ALA A 232 1.23 -5.51 -15.93
CA ALA A 232 1.80 -6.61 -15.16
C ALA A 232 1.12 -6.70 -13.78
N MET A 233 0.93 -5.57 -13.11
CA MET A 233 0.34 -5.53 -11.78
C MET A 233 -1.17 -5.81 -11.79
N LEU A 234 -1.90 -5.39 -12.83
CA LEU A 234 -3.31 -5.78 -13.01
C LEU A 234 -3.47 -7.28 -13.27
N SER A 235 -2.60 -7.86 -14.10
CA SER A 235 -2.58 -9.31 -14.34
C SER A 235 -2.32 -10.08 -13.05
N TYR A 236 -1.33 -9.62 -12.28
CA TYR A 236 -1.01 -10.16 -10.95
C TYR A 236 -2.17 -10.00 -9.95
N SER A 237 -2.88 -8.86 -9.97
CA SER A 237 -4.03 -8.61 -9.11
C SER A 237 -5.15 -9.60 -9.36
N VAL A 238 -5.49 -9.86 -10.64
CA VAL A 238 -6.51 -10.86 -11.00
C VAL A 238 -6.10 -12.27 -10.56
N GLN A 239 -4.82 -12.64 -10.70
CA GLN A 239 -4.31 -13.93 -10.20
C GLN A 239 -4.42 -14.01 -8.67
N THR A 240 -4.03 -12.96 -7.95
CA THR A 240 -4.09 -12.93 -6.49
C THR A 240 -5.53 -13.05 -5.95
N MET A 241 -6.54 -12.65 -6.73
CA MET A 241 -7.96 -12.83 -6.35
C MET A 241 -8.38 -14.31 -6.27
N GLU A 242 -7.67 -15.21 -6.94
CA GLU A 242 -7.90 -16.65 -6.85
C GLU A 242 -7.55 -17.19 -5.45
N ASP A 243 -6.50 -16.65 -4.84
CA ASP A 243 -5.98 -17.02 -3.51
C ASP A 243 -6.76 -16.41 -2.34
N LEU A 244 -7.79 -15.60 -2.59
CA LEU A 244 -8.55 -14.94 -1.53
C LEU A 244 -9.43 -15.93 -0.76
N GLU A 245 -9.06 -16.18 0.48
CA GLU A 245 -9.78 -16.99 1.48
C GLU A 245 -10.44 -16.11 2.56
N VAL A 246 -11.18 -15.09 2.15
CA VAL A 246 -11.80 -14.12 3.07
C VAL A 246 -13.32 -14.05 2.96
N PRO A 247 -14.02 -13.56 4.01
CA PRO A 247 -15.46 -13.43 3.99
C PRO A 247 -15.98 -12.61 2.78
N PRO A 248 -17.19 -12.89 2.29
CA PRO A 248 -17.79 -12.22 1.13
C PRO A 248 -17.71 -10.69 1.17
N ALA A 249 -17.98 -10.06 2.32
CA ALA A 249 -17.94 -8.60 2.45
C ALA A 249 -16.54 -8.02 2.19
N GLN A 250 -15.49 -8.70 2.66
CA GLN A 250 -14.11 -8.28 2.45
C GLN A 250 -13.68 -8.49 0.99
N CYS A 251 -14.07 -9.62 0.37
CA CYS A 251 -13.88 -9.83 -1.07
C CYS A 251 -14.54 -8.71 -1.89
N LEU A 252 -15.77 -8.35 -1.55
CA LEU A 252 -16.53 -7.32 -2.27
C LEU A 252 -15.83 -5.96 -2.22
N SER A 253 -15.29 -5.57 -1.07
CA SER A 253 -14.49 -4.34 -0.92
C SER A 253 -13.27 -4.35 -1.85
N LEU A 254 -12.52 -5.45 -1.89
CA LEU A 254 -11.33 -5.58 -2.73
C LEU A 254 -11.67 -5.55 -4.23
N TYR A 255 -12.76 -6.19 -4.64
CA TYR A 255 -13.23 -6.14 -6.03
C TYR A 255 -13.72 -4.74 -6.41
N SER A 256 -14.38 -4.05 -5.48
CA SER A 256 -14.78 -2.65 -5.69
C SER A 256 -13.56 -1.75 -5.87
N GLU A 257 -12.52 -1.90 -5.06
CA GLU A 257 -11.26 -1.15 -5.19
C GLU A 257 -10.57 -1.42 -6.54
N PHE A 258 -10.49 -2.69 -6.95
CA PHE A 258 -9.93 -3.08 -8.24
C PHE A 258 -10.70 -2.46 -9.42
N LEU A 259 -12.02 -2.59 -9.42
CA LEU A 259 -12.88 -2.03 -10.47
C LEU A 259 -12.83 -0.51 -10.51
N ALA A 260 -12.78 0.16 -9.35
CA ALA A 260 -12.66 1.62 -9.28
C ALA A 260 -11.36 2.13 -9.92
N ILE A 261 -10.22 1.47 -9.65
CA ILE A 261 -8.94 1.81 -10.28
C ILE A 261 -8.99 1.52 -11.79
N LEU A 262 -9.62 0.41 -12.18
CA LEU A 262 -9.69 -0.05 -13.56
C LEU A 262 -10.38 0.96 -14.49
N VAL A 263 -11.26 1.83 -13.98
CA VAL A 263 -11.92 2.90 -14.78
C VAL A 263 -10.89 3.78 -15.49
N PHE A 264 -9.76 4.05 -14.84
CA PHE A 264 -8.73 4.97 -15.33
C PHE A 264 -7.66 4.29 -16.18
N VAL A 265 -7.72 2.96 -16.34
CA VAL A 265 -6.73 2.20 -17.08
C VAL A 265 -7.06 2.25 -18.56
N PRO A 266 -6.17 2.76 -19.42
CA PRO A 266 -6.38 2.75 -20.86
C PRO A 266 -6.27 1.35 -21.45
N ASP A 267 -7.10 1.08 -22.45
CA ASP A 267 -6.99 -0.12 -23.27
C ASP A 267 -5.69 -0.11 -24.09
N LYS A 268 -5.26 -1.32 -24.48
CA LYS A 268 -4.04 -1.52 -25.30
C LYS A 268 -4.28 -1.32 -26.78
N SER A 269 -5.48 -1.65 -27.23
CA SER A 269 -5.88 -1.54 -28.63
C SER A 269 -7.38 -1.38 -28.75
N GLU A 270 -7.81 -0.72 -29.82
CA GLU A 270 -9.22 -0.56 -30.17
C GLU A 270 -9.93 -1.91 -30.41
N LYS A 271 -9.18 -2.96 -30.78
CA LYS A 271 -9.72 -4.30 -31.05
C LYS A 271 -10.04 -5.10 -29.78
N HIS A 272 -9.38 -4.79 -28.67
CA HIS A 272 -9.51 -5.53 -27.41
C HIS A 272 -9.96 -4.60 -26.30
N VAL A 273 -11.26 -4.28 -26.33
CA VAL A 273 -11.90 -3.36 -25.41
C VAL A 273 -12.07 -3.99 -24.02
N LEU A 274 -11.72 -3.23 -22.97
CA LEU A 274 -11.83 -3.60 -21.56
C LEU A 274 -11.19 -4.97 -21.20
N PRO A 275 -9.91 -5.23 -21.56
CA PRO A 275 -9.31 -6.57 -21.45
C PRO A 275 -9.22 -7.07 -20.01
N PHE A 276 -8.90 -6.20 -19.05
CA PHE A 276 -8.79 -6.57 -17.64
C PHE A 276 -10.14 -6.74 -16.96
N TYR A 277 -11.17 -6.00 -17.39
CA TYR A 277 -12.55 -6.28 -16.97
C TYR A 277 -13.00 -7.65 -17.46
N ASN A 278 -12.72 -7.97 -18.72
CA ASN A 278 -13.01 -9.29 -19.28
C ASN A 278 -12.24 -10.41 -18.55
N ALA A 279 -11.01 -10.15 -18.10
CA ALA A 279 -10.25 -11.08 -17.27
C ALA A 279 -10.90 -11.27 -15.89
N PHE A 280 -11.34 -10.19 -15.25
CA PHE A 280 -12.09 -10.23 -13.98
C PHE A 280 -13.40 -11.01 -14.12
N VAL A 281 -14.20 -10.74 -15.16
CA VAL A 281 -15.44 -11.48 -15.45
C VAL A 281 -15.16 -12.97 -15.64
N LYS A 282 -14.14 -13.33 -16.41
CA LYS A 282 -13.72 -14.74 -16.58
C LYS A 282 -13.32 -15.39 -15.26
N PHE A 283 -12.64 -14.66 -14.38
CA PHE A 283 -12.31 -15.12 -13.04
C PHE A 283 -13.59 -15.43 -12.23
N ILE A 284 -14.55 -14.50 -12.19
CA ILE A 284 -15.83 -14.70 -11.48
C ILE A 284 -16.60 -15.92 -12.02
N GLN A 285 -16.60 -16.12 -13.34
CA GLN A 285 -17.27 -17.25 -13.99
C GLN A 285 -16.59 -18.60 -13.70
N ARG A 286 -15.26 -18.62 -13.55
CA ARG A 286 -14.49 -19.85 -13.32
C ARG A 286 -14.44 -20.26 -11.86
N LYS A 287 -14.49 -19.29 -10.94
CA LYS A 287 -14.42 -19.54 -9.51
C LYS A 287 -15.63 -20.35 -9.08
N LYS A 288 -15.38 -21.47 -8.38
CA LYS A 288 -16.45 -22.27 -7.78
C LYS A 288 -16.91 -21.59 -6.50
N TRP A 289 -18.12 -21.04 -6.53
CA TRP A 289 -18.72 -20.38 -5.38
C TRP A 289 -19.38 -21.41 -4.46
N PRO A 290 -19.24 -21.30 -3.13
CA PRO A 290 -19.95 -22.19 -2.21
C PRO A 290 -21.48 -22.03 -2.36
N PRO A 291 -22.29 -23.02 -1.93
CA PRO A 291 -23.75 -22.93 -1.99
C PRO A 291 -24.28 -21.77 -1.13
N LYS A 292 -25.38 -21.13 -1.56
CA LYS A 292 -26.04 -19.99 -0.88
C LYS A 292 -25.30 -18.63 -0.98
N HIS A 293 -24.45 -18.46 -1.99
CA HIS A 293 -23.73 -17.21 -2.27
C HIS A 293 -24.39 -16.34 -3.35
N GLU A 294 -25.66 -16.58 -3.69
CA GLU A 294 -26.35 -15.88 -4.78
C GLU A 294 -26.44 -14.38 -4.51
N GLY A 295 -26.69 -13.97 -3.26
CA GLY A 295 -26.69 -12.56 -2.85
C GLY A 295 -25.34 -11.88 -3.09
N PHE A 296 -24.26 -12.51 -2.66
CA PHE A 296 -22.90 -12.00 -2.87
C PHE A 296 -22.53 -11.92 -4.36
N LEU A 297 -22.88 -12.95 -5.14
CA LEU A 297 -22.66 -12.92 -6.59
C LEU A 297 -23.47 -11.81 -7.25
N GLY A 298 -24.70 -11.57 -6.79
CA GLY A 298 -25.50 -10.43 -7.18
C GLY A 298 -24.79 -9.10 -6.91
N ASP A 299 -24.21 -8.93 -5.73
CA ASP A 299 -23.44 -7.74 -5.38
C ASP A 299 -22.22 -7.54 -6.29
N VAL A 300 -21.51 -8.62 -6.64
CA VAL A 300 -20.39 -8.58 -7.58
C VAL A 300 -20.85 -8.12 -8.96
N TRP A 301 -21.97 -8.65 -9.48
CA TRP A 301 -22.49 -8.20 -10.77
C TRP A 301 -23.02 -6.77 -10.73
N ILE A 302 -23.57 -6.31 -9.60
CA ILE A 302 -23.93 -4.90 -9.39
C ILE A 302 -22.67 -4.02 -9.40
N LEU A 303 -21.55 -4.46 -8.80
CA LEU A 303 -20.27 -3.76 -8.94
C LEU A 303 -19.79 -3.70 -10.40
N CYS A 304 -19.94 -4.79 -11.16
CA CYS A 304 -19.66 -4.79 -12.59
C CYS A 304 -20.51 -3.75 -13.34
N LEU A 305 -21.82 -3.65 -13.04
CA LEU A 305 -22.68 -2.63 -13.63
C LEU A 305 -22.25 -1.20 -13.25
N ARG A 306 -21.81 -0.97 -12.01
CA ARG A 306 -21.26 0.33 -11.58
C ARG A 306 -20.01 0.71 -12.37
N TYR A 307 -19.10 -0.25 -12.56
CA TYR A 307 -17.92 -0.07 -13.39
C TYR A 307 -18.29 0.25 -14.84
N LEU A 308 -19.18 -0.56 -15.44
CA LEU A 308 -19.62 -0.40 -16.83
C LEU A 308 -20.30 0.95 -17.06
N TRP A 309 -21.12 1.40 -16.09
CA TRP A 309 -21.72 2.72 -16.11
C TRP A 309 -20.66 3.85 -16.05
N ALA A 310 -19.60 3.68 -15.26
CA ALA A 310 -18.54 4.68 -15.17
C ALA A 310 -17.75 4.78 -16.48
N VAL A 311 -17.40 3.65 -17.10
CA VAL A 311 -16.67 3.64 -18.38
C VAL A 311 -17.55 3.98 -19.58
N SER A 312 -18.88 3.93 -19.43
CA SER A 312 -19.84 4.42 -20.43
C SER A 312 -20.12 5.92 -20.34
N GLN A 313 -19.39 6.67 -19.52
CA GLN A 313 -19.50 8.13 -19.52
C GLN A 313 -18.68 8.72 -20.68
N ARG A 314 -19.23 9.74 -21.35
CA ARG A 314 -18.54 10.42 -22.46
C ARG A 314 -17.24 11.11 -22.02
N GLU A 315 -17.22 11.55 -20.78
CA GLU A 315 -16.07 12.16 -20.13
C GLU A 315 -16.05 11.73 -18.67
N PHE A 316 -14.89 11.31 -18.17
CA PHE A 316 -14.74 10.91 -16.77
C PHE A 316 -14.60 12.15 -15.88
N SER A 317 -15.31 12.14 -14.75
CA SER A 317 -15.32 13.26 -13.79
C SER A 317 -13.98 13.49 -13.10
N THR A 318 -13.16 12.45 -12.99
CA THR A 318 -11.81 12.48 -12.40
C THR A 318 -10.83 11.87 -13.39
N LYS A 319 -9.61 12.40 -13.47
CA LYS A 319 -8.59 11.93 -14.42
C LYS A 319 -7.21 11.90 -13.76
N PHE A 320 -6.41 10.92 -14.15
CA PHE A 320 -4.98 10.93 -13.84
C PHE A 320 -4.25 11.87 -14.79
N THR A 321 -3.37 12.70 -14.25
CA THR A 321 -2.54 13.59 -15.07
C THR A 321 -1.66 12.75 -16.02
N ASN A 322 -1.68 13.09 -17.31
CA ASN A 322 -0.92 12.40 -18.37
C ASN A 322 -1.34 10.95 -18.69
N VAL A 323 -2.49 10.49 -18.20
CA VAL A 323 -3.07 9.21 -18.60
C VAL A 323 -4.31 9.47 -19.45
N GLN A 324 -4.27 9.03 -20.71
CA GLN A 324 -5.43 9.07 -21.60
C GLN A 324 -6.34 7.89 -21.27
N SER A 325 -7.25 8.07 -20.31
CA SER A 325 -8.26 7.06 -19.95
C SER A 325 -9.17 6.74 -21.14
N ASN A 326 -10.00 5.69 -21.02
CA ASN A 326 -10.76 5.17 -22.15
C ASN A 326 -11.79 6.15 -22.76
N ASP A 327 -12.29 7.12 -21.99
CA ASP A 327 -13.10 8.25 -22.50
C ASP A 327 -12.37 9.05 -23.59
N VAL A 328 -11.06 9.27 -23.39
CA VAL A 328 -10.18 9.97 -24.33
C VAL A 328 -9.59 9.01 -25.37
N PHE A 329 -9.11 7.83 -24.97
CA PHE A 329 -8.42 6.89 -25.84
C PHE A 329 -9.32 6.37 -26.96
N HIS A 330 -10.56 5.98 -26.63
CA HIS A 330 -11.54 5.60 -27.64
C HIS A 330 -12.34 6.80 -28.17
N GLY A 331 -12.15 8.00 -27.59
CA GLY A 331 -12.85 9.22 -28.00
C GLY A 331 -14.37 9.11 -27.95
N SER A 332 -14.91 8.28 -27.05
CA SER A 332 -16.34 7.91 -27.03
C SER A 332 -16.86 7.38 -28.38
N SER A 333 -16.03 6.66 -29.14
CA SER A 333 -16.38 6.10 -30.45
C SER A 333 -17.64 5.25 -30.39
N LYS A 334 -18.35 5.12 -31.53
CA LYS A 334 -19.60 4.34 -31.60
C LYS A 334 -19.32 2.85 -31.32
N GLU A 335 -18.14 2.38 -31.71
CA GLU A 335 -17.62 1.03 -31.47
C GLU A 335 -17.36 0.75 -29.98
N TYR A 336 -16.92 1.76 -29.23
CA TYR A 336 -16.72 1.69 -27.78
C TYR A 336 -18.03 1.87 -27.00
N MET A 337 -18.87 2.85 -27.38
CA MET A 337 -19.92 3.39 -26.51
C MET A 337 -21.36 2.98 -26.79
N LEU A 338 -21.79 2.71 -28.04
CA LEU A 338 -23.21 2.76 -28.47
C LEU A 338 -24.19 3.46 -27.51
N VAL A 339 -24.27 4.78 -27.65
CA VAL A 339 -25.51 5.50 -27.39
C VAL A 339 -26.22 5.60 -28.73
N GLU A 340 -27.42 5.02 -28.81
CA GLU A 340 -28.32 5.18 -29.95
C GLU A 340 -28.61 6.69 -30.12
N GLU A 341 -27.99 7.33 -31.11
CA GLU A 341 -28.39 8.66 -31.55
C GLU A 341 -29.73 8.47 -32.25
N ARG A 342 -30.85 8.77 -31.57
CA ARG A 342 -32.14 8.90 -32.23
C ARG A 342 -32.08 10.12 -33.15
N SER A 343 -31.52 9.95 -34.34
CA SER A 343 -31.82 10.85 -35.45
C SER A 343 -33.28 10.66 -35.80
N ILE A 344 -34.08 11.70 -35.58
CA ILE A 344 -35.39 11.88 -36.19
C ILE A 344 -35.12 12.19 -37.66
N ASP A 345 -34.71 11.19 -38.43
CA ASP A 345 -34.84 11.28 -39.88
C ASP A 345 -35.18 9.91 -40.44
N SER A 346 -36.42 9.86 -40.88
CA SER A 346 -37.11 8.74 -41.49
C SER A 346 -36.42 8.30 -42.79
N LEU A 347 -36.39 6.97 -43.00
CA LEU A 347 -35.94 6.23 -44.19
C LEU A 347 -34.42 5.95 -44.29
N LYS A 348 -33.99 4.89 -43.61
CA LYS A 348 -33.25 3.72 -44.17
C LYS A 348 -32.72 2.84 -43.03
N ARG A 349 -33.54 1.90 -42.52
CA ARG A 349 -33.05 0.88 -41.58
C ARG A 349 -32.39 -0.27 -42.33
N LYS A 350 -31.08 -0.18 -42.53
CA LYS A 350 -30.20 -1.36 -42.49
C LYS A 350 -29.58 -1.37 -41.09
N THR A 351 -30.23 -2.07 -40.17
CA THR A 351 -29.70 -2.33 -38.83
C THR A 351 -28.52 -3.29 -38.92
N HIS A 352 -27.33 -2.76 -39.21
CA HIS A 352 -26.09 -3.39 -38.78
C HIS A 352 -25.92 -3.07 -37.30
N VAL A 353 -26.48 -3.93 -36.44
CA VAL A 353 -26.25 -3.87 -34.99
C VAL A 353 -24.86 -4.48 -34.72
N SER A 354 -23.80 -3.69 -34.87
CA SER A 354 -22.55 -4.03 -34.21
C SER A 354 -22.71 -3.63 -32.75
N SER A 355 -22.98 -4.56 -31.82
CA SER A 355 -23.12 -4.21 -30.40
C SER A 355 -21.81 -3.59 -29.89
N ALA A 356 -21.86 -2.40 -29.30
CA ALA A 356 -20.68 -1.78 -28.73
C ALA A 356 -20.17 -2.63 -27.57
N ALA A 357 -18.86 -2.65 -27.39
CA ALA A 357 -18.22 -3.56 -26.45
C ALA A 357 -18.70 -3.35 -25.00
N VAL A 358 -18.98 -2.10 -24.59
CA VAL A 358 -19.52 -1.79 -23.26
C VAL A 358 -20.96 -2.29 -23.12
N THR A 359 -21.85 -2.01 -24.08
CA THR A 359 -23.25 -2.47 -24.08
C THR A 359 -23.35 -3.99 -24.00
N LYS A 360 -22.51 -4.71 -24.77
CA LYS A 360 -22.46 -6.18 -24.71
C LYS A 360 -22.11 -6.70 -23.31
N ASN A 361 -21.20 -6.02 -22.62
CA ASN A 361 -20.82 -6.37 -21.25
C ASN A 361 -21.92 -6.01 -20.23
N VAL A 362 -22.69 -4.95 -20.47
CA VAL A 362 -23.88 -4.60 -19.67
C VAL A 362 -24.96 -5.66 -19.82
N ASP A 363 -25.29 -6.03 -21.06
CA ASP A 363 -26.27 -7.09 -21.35
C ASP A 363 -25.87 -8.41 -20.70
N PHE A 364 -24.59 -8.78 -20.81
CA PHE A 364 -24.06 -9.96 -20.17
C PHE A 364 -24.19 -9.91 -18.64
N ALA A 365 -23.76 -8.81 -18.00
CA ALA A 365 -23.88 -8.65 -16.55
C ALA A 365 -25.35 -8.69 -16.08
N MET A 366 -26.28 -8.08 -16.83
CA MET A 366 -27.71 -8.17 -16.52
C MET A 366 -28.26 -9.57 -16.69
N GLN A 367 -27.86 -10.32 -17.71
CA GLN A 367 -28.27 -11.72 -17.86
C GLN A 367 -27.82 -12.58 -16.67
N GLN A 368 -26.61 -12.34 -16.14
CA GLN A 368 -26.14 -13.04 -14.93
C GLN A 368 -26.94 -12.65 -13.67
N LEU A 369 -27.36 -11.38 -13.55
CA LEU A 369 -28.22 -10.96 -12.45
C LEU A 369 -29.62 -11.58 -12.54
N LEU A 370 -30.23 -11.59 -13.71
CA LEU A 370 -31.55 -12.16 -13.92
C LEU A 370 -31.57 -13.66 -13.63
N SER A 371 -30.55 -14.40 -14.07
CA SER A 371 -30.45 -15.84 -13.77
C SER A 371 -30.29 -16.11 -12.26
N LEU A 372 -29.58 -15.26 -11.52
CA LEU A 372 -29.49 -15.34 -10.06
C LEU A 372 -30.82 -15.02 -9.38
N ILE A 373 -31.58 -14.03 -9.89
CA ILE A 373 -32.90 -13.69 -9.38
C ILE A 373 -33.87 -14.85 -9.58
N GLU A 374 -33.88 -15.46 -10.77
CA GLU A 374 -34.71 -16.63 -11.10
C GLU A 374 -34.37 -17.86 -10.24
N ALA A 375 -33.09 -18.01 -9.87
CA ALA A 375 -32.64 -19.09 -8.99
C ALA A 375 -32.99 -18.88 -7.50
N GLN A 376 -33.33 -17.66 -7.09
CA GLN A 376 -33.65 -17.35 -5.69
C GLN A 376 -35.12 -17.66 -5.36
N PRO A 377 -35.40 -18.20 -4.15
CA PRO A 377 -36.77 -18.37 -3.70
C PRO A 377 -37.42 -17.00 -3.48
N ALA A 378 -38.69 -16.87 -3.86
CA ALA A 378 -39.47 -15.64 -3.66
C ALA A 378 -39.52 -15.17 -2.19
N ALA A 379 -39.32 -16.08 -1.24
CA ALA A 379 -39.24 -15.78 0.20
C ALA A 379 -37.94 -15.05 0.61
N LYS A 380 -36.89 -15.05 -0.23
CA LYS A 380 -35.61 -14.40 0.05
C LYS A 380 -34.99 -13.79 -1.23
N PRO A 381 -35.62 -12.75 -1.81
CA PRO A 381 -35.23 -12.18 -3.11
C PRO A 381 -34.07 -11.17 -2.97
N THR A 382 -32.97 -11.58 -2.32
CA THR A 382 -31.86 -10.69 -1.96
C THR A 382 -31.27 -9.96 -3.16
N VAL A 383 -31.02 -10.66 -4.29
CA VAL A 383 -30.40 -10.06 -5.47
C VAL A 383 -31.33 -9.04 -6.13
N ALA A 384 -32.64 -9.35 -6.20
CA ALA A 384 -33.63 -8.43 -6.75
C ALA A 384 -33.74 -7.15 -5.93
N LEU A 385 -33.69 -7.25 -4.60
CA LEU A 385 -33.70 -6.09 -3.70
C LEU A 385 -32.45 -5.23 -3.87
N HIS A 386 -31.25 -5.83 -3.93
CA HIS A 386 -30.01 -5.08 -4.14
C HIS A 386 -29.97 -4.41 -5.51
N LEU A 387 -30.49 -5.08 -6.56
CA LEU A 387 -30.60 -4.49 -7.89
C LEU A 387 -31.58 -3.30 -7.89
N LEU A 388 -32.71 -3.43 -7.19
CA LEU A 388 -33.68 -2.34 -7.05
C LEU A 388 -33.07 -1.16 -6.31
N GLU A 389 -32.34 -1.40 -5.22
CA GLU A 389 -31.61 -0.35 -4.49
C GLU A 389 -30.60 0.36 -5.40
N PHE A 390 -29.82 -0.40 -6.17
CA PHE A 390 -28.91 0.17 -7.16
C PHE A 390 -29.64 1.03 -8.20
N ALA A 391 -30.75 0.53 -8.74
CA ALA A 391 -31.57 1.25 -9.71
C ALA A 391 -32.12 2.57 -9.14
N VAL A 392 -32.70 2.54 -7.93
CA VAL A 392 -33.28 3.72 -7.27
C VAL A 392 -32.23 4.78 -6.93
N VAL A 393 -31.03 4.37 -6.51
CA VAL A 393 -29.96 5.31 -6.11
C VAL A 393 -29.22 5.92 -7.31
N LYS A 394 -29.19 5.26 -8.48
CA LYS A 394 -28.32 5.65 -9.61
C LYS A 394 -29.04 5.93 -10.92
N LEU A 395 -30.26 5.46 -11.12
CA LEU A 395 -31.10 5.97 -12.19
C LEU A 395 -31.82 7.21 -11.64
N GLU A 396 -31.35 8.41 -11.99
CA GLU A 396 -32.27 9.53 -12.06
C GLU A 396 -33.42 9.06 -12.97
N ILE A 397 -34.58 8.75 -12.39
CA ILE A 397 -35.79 8.49 -13.16
C ILE A 397 -36.17 9.85 -13.76
N ARG A 398 -35.61 10.16 -14.95
CA ARG A 398 -36.10 11.26 -15.78
C ARG A 398 -37.44 10.83 -16.40
N GLY A 399 -38.49 10.95 -15.60
CA GLY A 399 -39.90 10.87 -15.93
C GLY A 399 -40.67 11.90 -15.10
N PRO A 400 -41.92 12.26 -15.45
CA PRO A 400 -42.57 13.50 -14.99
C PRO A 400 -43.07 13.47 -13.54
N PHE A 401 -42.50 12.65 -12.67
CA PHE A 401 -42.89 12.56 -11.27
C PHE A 401 -41.73 13.02 -10.37
N ARG A 402 -41.85 14.26 -9.88
CA ARG A 402 -41.05 14.78 -8.77
C ARG A 402 -41.39 14.00 -7.50
N LEU A 403 -40.37 13.39 -6.90
CA LEU A 403 -40.32 13.12 -5.47
C LEU A 403 -38.98 13.68 -4.98
N ASP A 404 -39.06 14.85 -4.37
CA ASP A 404 -37.93 15.50 -3.71
C ASP A 404 -37.59 14.73 -2.43
N PHE A 405 -36.41 14.11 -2.38
CA PHE A 405 -35.78 13.75 -1.11
C PHE A 405 -34.42 14.44 -1.02
N ALA A 406 -34.31 15.27 0.01
CA ALA A 406 -33.18 16.13 0.32
C ALA A 406 -31.87 15.32 0.44
N THR A 407 -30.84 15.84 -0.22
CA THR A 407 -29.46 15.36 -0.16
C THR A 407 -28.91 15.50 1.26
N SER A 408 -28.57 14.37 1.90
CA SER A 408 -27.59 14.32 2.99
C SER A 408 -26.58 13.22 2.67
N CYS A 409 -25.51 13.58 1.96
CA CYS A 409 -24.31 12.76 1.87
C CYS A 409 -23.50 12.94 3.17
N PRO A 410 -23.11 11.87 3.88
CA PRO A 410 -22.07 11.97 4.89
C PRO A 410 -20.71 11.99 4.19
N GLU A 411 -19.86 12.94 4.56
CA GLU A 411 -18.45 12.98 4.19
C GLU A 411 -17.77 11.67 4.63
N VAL A 412 -17.14 10.98 3.68
CA VAL A 412 -16.26 9.85 3.97
C VAL A 412 -14.96 10.41 4.53
N ASN A 413 -14.89 10.41 5.86
CA ASN A 413 -13.71 10.80 6.62
C ASN A 413 -12.67 9.68 6.50
N TRP A 414 -11.65 9.89 5.67
CA TRP A 414 -10.47 9.02 5.65
C TRP A 414 -9.70 9.26 6.95
N GLY A 415 -9.85 8.34 7.90
CA GLY A 415 -9.21 8.41 9.22
C GLY A 415 -7.70 8.60 9.11
N GLY A 416 -7.27 9.84 9.32
CA GLY A 416 -5.89 10.21 9.61
C GLY A 416 -5.68 10.23 11.12
N SER A 417 -4.92 9.27 11.63
CA SER A 417 -4.29 9.39 12.94
C SER A 417 -3.10 10.35 12.82
N GLY A 418 -3.31 11.59 13.27
CA GLY A 418 -2.32 12.42 13.96
C GLY A 418 -1.13 12.94 13.16
N PHE A 419 -1.26 14.15 12.60
CA PHE A 419 -0.17 15.13 12.58
C PHE A 419 -0.75 16.53 12.82
N HIS A 420 -0.52 17.06 14.03
CA HIS A 420 -0.74 18.46 14.35
C HIS A 420 0.45 19.28 13.86
N GLY A 421 0.21 20.17 12.89
CA GLY A 421 1.15 21.19 12.44
C GLY A 421 0.40 22.49 12.22
N SER A 422 0.45 23.36 13.22
CA SER A 422 -0.13 24.70 13.27
C SER A 422 0.38 25.59 12.13
N LEU A 423 -0.53 26.22 11.38
CA LEU A 423 -0.25 27.40 10.57
C LEU A 423 -1.29 28.46 10.90
N ALA A 424 -0.88 29.37 11.79
CA ALA A 424 -1.55 30.61 12.10
C ALA A 424 -1.66 31.47 10.83
N GLY A 425 -2.87 32.02 10.64
CA GLY A 425 -3.24 32.80 9.47
C GLY A 425 -2.49 34.12 9.30
N ASN A 426 -2.51 34.60 8.06
CA ASN A 426 -2.50 36.02 7.78
C ASN A 426 -3.58 36.31 6.74
N HIS A 427 -4.66 36.91 7.23
CA HIS A 427 -5.61 37.67 6.44
C HIS A 427 -4.91 38.92 5.88
N VAL A 428 -4.98 39.13 4.56
CA VAL A 428 -5.04 40.49 4.02
C VAL A 428 -6.10 40.50 2.91
N ASN A 429 -7.23 41.11 3.26
CA ASN A 429 -8.22 41.66 2.35
C ASN A 429 -7.59 42.83 1.60
N HIS A 430 -7.84 42.97 0.30
CA HIS A 430 -8.40 44.20 -0.24
C HIS A 430 -8.87 44.02 -1.68
N ARG A 431 -10.16 44.31 -1.88
CA ARG A 431 -10.74 44.73 -3.16
C ARG A 431 -10.34 46.18 -3.46
N ASP A 432 -10.51 46.53 -4.73
CA ASP A 432 -10.62 47.85 -5.36
C ASP A 432 -9.33 48.43 -5.97
N LYS A 433 -9.07 48.07 -7.23
CA LYS A 433 -9.26 48.93 -8.41
C LYS A 433 -8.90 48.21 -9.71
#